data_AF-A0A0E0CBK0-F1
#
_entry.id   AF-A0A0E0CBK0-F1
#
_cell.length_a   1.000
_cell.length_b   1.000
_cell.length_c   1.000
_cell.angle_alpha   90.00
_cell.angle_beta   90.00
_cell.angle_gamma   90.00
#
_symmetry.space_group_name_H-M   'P 1'
#
loop_
_entity.id
_entity.type
_entity.pdbx_description
1 polymer ?
#
loop_
_entity_poly.entity_id
_entity_poly.type
_entity_poly.pdbx_seq_one_letter_code
_entity_poly.pdbx_strand_id
1 'polypeptide(L)'
;MGGFVKTQKTHAYFKRFQVKFKRRRQGKTDYRARIRLTNQDKNKYNTPKYRFVSMAEEEPEKFQAHFSEYLKKGIDADGMEALYKKVHAAIRADPTMAKSTKKEPATHKRYNLKKLTYEQRKARLVERLNALNSSAGADDDDEEEDDE
;
A
#
# COMPACT_ATOMS: atom_id res chain seq x y z
N MET A 1 -33.87 -23.92 18.11
CA MET A 1 -33.67 -22.58 18.70
C MET A 1 -32.62 -21.83 17.88
N GLY A 2 -33.03 -21.12 16.82
CA GLY A 2 -32.10 -20.30 16.01
C GLY A 2 -31.89 -18.94 16.66
N GLY A 3 -30.65 -18.59 16.99
CA GLY A 3 -30.31 -17.33 17.67
C GLY A 3 -30.47 -16.10 16.79
N PHE A 4 -31.00 -15.02 17.36
CA PHE A 4 -31.24 -13.74 16.68
C PHE A 4 -29.91 -12.97 16.48
N VAL A 5 -29.29 -13.09 15.30
CA VAL A 5 -28.06 -12.37 14.96
C VAL A 5 -28.40 -10.99 14.38
N LYS A 6 -28.10 -9.92 15.11
CA LYS A 6 -28.26 -8.54 14.62
C LYS A 6 -27.18 -8.23 13.57
N THR A 7 -27.59 -7.92 12.35
CA THR A 7 -26.70 -7.36 11.32
C THR A 7 -26.18 -5.98 11.76
N GLN A 8 -24.89 -5.86 12.08
CA GLN A 8 -24.32 -4.60 12.59
C GLN A 8 -23.93 -3.58 11.50
N LYS A 9 -23.52 -4.06 10.31
CA LYS A 9 -23.06 -3.22 9.20
C LYS A 9 -24.17 -3.03 8.16
N THR A 10 -25.30 -2.50 8.60
CA THR A 10 -26.44 -2.23 7.73
C THR A 10 -26.20 -1.00 6.85
N HIS A 11 -27.06 -0.82 5.86
CA HIS A 11 -27.06 0.40 5.04
C HIS A 11 -27.18 1.68 5.90
N ALA A 12 -28.01 1.64 6.96
CA ALA A 12 -28.15 2.75 7.90
C ALA A 12 -26.85 3.08 8.65
N TYR A 13 -26.04 2.08 9.01
CA TYR A 13 -24.72 2.27 9.60
C TYR A 13 -23.79 3.01 8.65
N PHE A 14 -23.67 2.55 7.39
CA PHE A 14 -22.78 3.17 6.41
C PHE A 14 -23.18 4.60 6.04
N LYS A 15 -24.47 4.94 6.05
CA LYS A 15 -24.95 6.31 5.84
C LYS A 15 -24.42 7.31 6.89
N ARG A 16 -24.17 6.85 8.12
CA ARG A 16 -23.70 7.70 9.24
C ARG A 16 -22.20 7.57 9.50
N PHE A 17 -21.53 6.64 8.82
CA PHE A 17 -20.13 6.34 9.09
C PHE A 17 -19.20 7.43 8.55
N GLN A 18 -18.55 8.17 9.46
CA GLN A 18 -17.59 9.20 9.09
C GLN A 18 -16.18 8.62 8.98
N VAL A 19 -15.68 8.56 7.74
CA VAL A 19 -14.37 8.03 7.40
C VAL A 19 -13.25 8.96 7.91
N LYS A 20 -12.27 8.41 8.65
CA LYS A 20 -11.07 9.16 9.06
C LYS A 20 -10.12 9.39 7.88
N PHE A 21 -9.23 10.37 7.99
CA PHE A 21 -8.24 10.68 6.93
C PHE A 21 -7.38 9.46 6.52
N LYS A 22 -6.92 9.44 5.25
CA LYS A 22 -6.22 8.30 4.62
C LYS A 22 -5.09 7.71 5.48
N ARG A 23 -4.21 8.53 6.04
CA ARG A 23 -3.08 8.05 6.86
C ARG A 23 -3.52 7.45 8.19
N ARG A 24 -4.61 7.93 8.79
CA ARG A 24 -5.20 7.37 10.02
C ARG A 24 -5.86 6.02 9.77
N ARG A 25 -6.49 5.85 8.61
CA ARG A 25 -7.05 4.55 8.18
C ARG A 25 -5.97 3.51 7.90
N GLN A 26 -4.84 3.93 7.35
CA GLN A 26 -3.68 3.07 7.13
C GLN A 26 -2.85 2.82 8.40
N GLY A 27 -3.21 3.39 9.56
CA GLY A 27 -2.46 3.24 10.81
C GLY A 27 -1.08 3.92 10.83
N LYS A 28 -0.69 4.64 9.78
CA LYS A 28 0.67 5.20 9.62
C LYS A 28 0.93 6.48 10.41
N THR A 29 -0.10 7.15 10.90
CA THR A 29 0.03 8.47 11.53
C THR A 29 -1.08 8.72 12.52
N ASP A 30 -0.67 9.06 13.75
CA ASP A 30 -1.53 9.72 14.71
C ASP A 30 -1.49 11.25 14.47
N TYR A 31 -2.67 11.83 14.19
CA TYR A 31 -2.82 13.26 13.97
C TYR A 31 -2.64 14.08 15.25
N ARG A 32 -2.97 13.56 16.44
CA ARG A 32 -2.79 14.26 17.72
C ARG A 32 -1.31 14.42 18.06
N ALA A 33 -0.50 13.39 17.79
CA ALA A 33 0.95 13.45 17.91
C ALA A 33 1.56 14.37 16.83
N ARG A 34 1.10 14.23 15.58
CA ARG A 34 1.61 15.05 14.46
C ARG A 34 1.39 16.54 14.70
N ILE A 35 0.19 16.97 15.07
CA ILE A 35 -0.15 18.40 15.26
C ILE A 35 0.78 19.04 16.30
N ARG A 36 0.96 18.40 17.47
CA ARG A 36 1.84 18.89 18.53
C ARG A 36 3.28 19.05 18.05
N LEU A 37 3.70 18.20 17.13
CA LEU A 37 5.08 18.14 16.69
C LEU A 37 5.36 18.99 15.44
N THR A 38 4.35 19.27 14.60
CA THR A 38 4.46 20.16 13.43
C THR A 38 4.14 21.61 13.74
N ASN A 39 3.29 21.88 14.73
CA ASN A 39 2.94 23.25 15.08
C ASN A 39 4.17 23.98 15.62
N GLN A 40 4.41 25.17 15.07
CA GLN A 40 5.44 26.10 15.50
C GLN A 40 4.76 27.31 16.15
N ASP A 41 5.46 27.95 17.08
CA ASP A 41 4.97 29.18 17.70
C ASP A 41 4.79 30.27 16.64
N LYS A 42 3.67 30.98 16.69
CA LYS A 42 3.30 31.98 15.67
C LYS A 42 4.28 33.16 15.59
N ASN A 43 5.01 33.42 16.67
CA ASN A 43 6.05 34.46 16.74
C ASN A 43 7.36 34.06 16.03
N LYS A 44 7.51 32.80 15.62
CA LYS A 44 8.69 32.26 14.92
C LYS A 44 8.43 32.18 13.42
N TYR A 45 8.27 33.36 12.80
CA TYR A 45 7.94 33.57 11.40
C TYR A 45 8.79 32.71 10.45
N ASN A 46 8.13 31.80 9.74
CA ASN A 46 8.67 30.92 8.69
C ASN A 46 9.97 30.15 9.02
N THR A 47 10.32 30.02 10.31
CA THR A 47 11.50 29.23 10.71
C THR A 47 11.21 27.72 10.54
N PRO A 48 12.04 26.96 9.83
CA PRO A 48 11.83 25.53 9.65
C PRO A 48 12.04 24.78 10.98
N LYS A 49 11.08 23.90 11.33
CA LYS A 49 11.13 23.04 12.53
C LYS A 49 11.58 21.64 12.15
N TYR A 50 12.81 21.27 12.49
CA TYR A 50 13.37 19.94 12.27
C TYR A 50 12.91 18.93 13.33
N ARG A 51 12.77 17.67 12.94
CA ARG A 51 12.31 16.58 13.82
C ARG A 51 13.15 15.33 13.56
N PHE A 52 13.62 14.70 14.64
CA PHE A 52 14.28 13.40 14.59
C PHE A 52 13.24 12.27 14.67
N VAL A 53 13.41 11.22 13.88
CA VAL A 53 12.58 10.00 13.90
C VAL A 53 13.50 8.87 14.33
N SER A 54 13.34 8.36 15.55
CA SER A 54 14.20 7.32 16.12
C SER A 54 13.67 5.91 15.82
N MET A 55 14.60 4.98 15.58
CA MET A 55 14.38 3.52 15.55
C MET A 55 15.42 2.90 16.47
N ALA A 56 14.98 2.03 17.39
CA ALA A 56 15.72 1.64 18.59
C ALA A 56 16.70 0.46 18.39
N GLU A 57 17.70 0.48 19.27
CA GLU A 57 18.98 -0.24 19.32
C GLU A 57 18.90 -1.72 19.74
N GLU A 58 20.05 -2.35 20.02
CA GLU A 58 20.50 -3.59 19.35
C GLU A 58 20.73 -4.78 20.32
N GLU A 59 20.66 -6.00 19.79
CA GLU A 59 20.78 -7.34 20.42
C GLU A 59 21.88 -8.11 19.65
N PRO A 60 22.67 -9.01 20.26
CA PRO A 60 23.89 -9.57 19.65
C PRO A 60 23.70 -10.50 18.44
N GLU A 61 22.54 -11.12 18.23
CA GLU A 61 22.21 -11.80 16.94
C GLU A 61 22.22 -10.82 15.76
N LYS A 62 21.96 -9.55 16.05
CA LYS A 62 21.93 -8.51 15.04
C LYS A 62 23.32 -8.22 14.47
N PHE A 63 24.43 -8.53 15.14
CA PHE A 63 25.77 -8.32 14.58
C PHE A 63 25.99 -9.18 13.31
N GLN A 64 25.69 -10.47 13.38
CA GLN A 64 25.83 -11.34 12.20
C GLN A 64 24.83 -10.96 11.11
N ALA A 65 23.60 -10.56 11.47
CA ALA A 65 22.63 -10.07 10.51
C ALA A 65 23.07 -8.75 9.83
N HIS A 66 23.49 -7.75 10.60
CA HIS A 66 23.84 -6.40 10.14
C HIS A 66 25.16 -6.36 9.39
N PHE A 67 26.17 -7.11 9.85
CA PHE A 67 27.49 -7.10 9.26
C PHE A 67 27.71 -8.25 8.26
N SER A 68 26.68 -9.08 7.98
CA SER A 68 26.76 -10.13 6.95
C SER A 68 27.19 -9.61 5.56
N GLU A 69 26.72 -8.42 5.16
CA GLU A 69 27.14 -7.81 3.89
C GLU A 69 28.60 -7.32 3.94
N TYR A 70 29.06 -6.81 5.07
CA TYR A 70 30.44 -6.34 5.25
C TYR A 70 31.41 -7.52 5.19
N LEU A 71 31.06 -8.63 5.86
CA LEU A 71 31.79 -9.89 5.78
C LEU A 71 31.83 -10.44 4.34
N LYS A 72 30.69 -10.41 3.61
CA LYS A 72 30.65 -10.83 2.20
C LYS A 72 31.46 -9.93 1.27
N LYS A 73 31.56 -8.63 1.57
CA LYS A 73 32.33 -7.65 0.81
C LYS A 73 33.80 -7.57 1.24
N GLY A 74 34.21 -8.35 2.25
CA GLY A 74 35.57 -8.37 2.77
C GLY A 74 35.98 -7.06 3.45
N ILE A 75 35.02 -6.34 4.02
CA ILE A 75 35.27 -5.06 4.71
C ILE A 75 35.28 -5.36 6.22
N ASP A 76 36.47 -5.26 6.80
CA ASP A 76 36.71 -5.44 8.23
C ASP A 76 36.55 -4.12 9.00
N ALA A 77 36.54 -4.20 10.33
CA ALA A 77 36.39 -3.02 11.20
C ALA A 77 37.54 -2.02 10.99
N ASP A 78 38.75 -2.52 10.76
CA ASP A 78 39.96 -1.71 10.60
C ASP A 78 39.99 -0.96 9.24
N GLY A 79 39.40 -1.51 8.19
CA GLY A 79 39.30 -0.89 6.86
C GLY A 79 38.23 0.21 6.73
N MET A 80 37.33 0.34 7.71
CA MET A 80 36.20 1.29 7.62
C MET A 80 36.65 2.76 7.66
N GLU A 81 37.64 3.11 8.46
CA GLU A 81 38.13 4.49 8.54
C GLU A 81 38.73 4.96 7.20
N ALA A 82 39.55 4.10 6.59
CA ALA A 82 40.16 4.38 5.29
C ALA A 82 39.09 4.54 4.19
N LEU A 83 38.06 3.70 4.21
CA LEU A 83 36.91 3.79 3.31
C LEU A 83 36.20 5.14 3.44
N TYR A 84 35.86 5.57 4.66
CA TYR A 84 35.16 6.84 4.89
C TYR A 84 35.99 8.05 4.47
N LYS A 85 37.30 8.08 4.75
CA LYS A 85 38.19 9.16 4.29
C LYS A 85 38.19 9.27 2.77
N LYS A 86 38.27 8.14 2.07
CA LYS A 86 38.21 8.08 0.60
C LYS A 86 36.86 8.56 0.06
N VAL A 87 35.75 8.11 0.64
CA VAL A 87 34.40 8.54 0.24
C VAL A 87 34.21 10.04 0.44
N HIS A 88 34.66 10.59 1.58
CA HIS A 88 34.57 12.03 1.83
C HIS A 88 35.41 12.85 0.84
N ALA A 89 36.61 12.38 0.47
CA ALA A 89 37.40 13.03 -0.56
C ALA A 89 36.68 13.04 -1.92
N ALA A 90 36.04 11.92 -2.30
CA ALA A 90 35.28 11.81 -3.54
C ALA A 90 34.04 12.73 -3.55
N ILE A 91 33.25 12.78 -2.47
CA ILE A 91 32.08 13.67 -2.36
C ILE A 91 32.48 15.14 -2.41
N ARG A 92 33.63 15.51 -1.80
CA ARG A 92 34.14 16.88 -1.89
C ARG A 92 34.58 17.26 -3.30
N ALA A 93 35.13 16.30 -4.05
CA ALA A 93 35.57 16.52 -5.42
C ALA A 93 34.38 16.67 -6.39
N ASP A 94 33.34 15.84 -6.24
CA ASP A 94 32.11 15.95 -7.01
C ASP A 94 30.87 15.78 -6.11
N PRO A 95 30.26 16.88 -5.64
CA PRO A 95 29.09 16.85 -4.78
C PRO A 95 27.79 16.62 -5.57
N THR A 96 27.84 16.40 -6.89
CA THR A 96 26.63 16.27 -7.69
C THR A 96 25.98 14.89 -7.54
N MET A 97 24.65 14.86 -7.56
CA MET A 97 23.90 13.61 -7.44
C MET A 97 23.94 12.83 -8.76
N ALA A 98 24.55 11.64 -8.74
CA ALA A 98 24.56 10.74 -9.89
C ALA A 98 23.13 10.39 -10.33
N LYS A 99 22.78 10.72 -11.58
CA LYS A 99 21.48 10.37 -12.18
C LYS A 99 21.50 8.92 -12.64
N SER A 100 20.35 8.25 -12.57
CA SER A 100 20.18 6.89 -13.09
C SER A 100 20.43 6.84 -14.60
N THR A 101 21.27 5.91 -15.05
CA THR A 101 21.53 5.63 -16.49
C THR A 101 20.50 4.67 -17.09
N LYS A 102 19.53 4.20 -16.30
CA LYS A 102 18.49 3.30 -16.75
C LYS A 102 17.59 4.03 -17.76
N LYS A 103 17.58 3.55 -19.01
CA LYS A 103 16.67 4.05 -20.05
C LYS A 103 15.22 3.94 -19.58
N GLU A 104 14.45 5.01 -19.76
CA GLU A 104 13.01 4.98 -19.47
C GLU A 104 12.33 3.94 -20.37
N PRO A 105 11.44 3.08 -19.82
CA PRO A 105 10.76 2.07 -20.62
C PRO A 105 9.80 2.75 -21.60
N ALA A 106 9.83 2.33 -22.88
CA ALA A 106 9.00 2.92 -23.94
C ALA A 106 7.49 2.82 -23.66
N THR A 107 7.06 1.76 -22.96
CA THR A 107 5.70 1.64 -22.44
C THR A 107 5.72 1.08 -21.02
N HIS A 108 4.82 1.58 -20.17
CA HIS A 108 4.72 1.09 -18.80
C HIS A 108 3.99 -0.26 -18.76
N LYS A 109 4.70 -1.33 -18.43
CA LYS A 109 4.11 -2.66 -18.20
C LYS A 109 3.05 -2.55 -17.09
N ARG A 110 1.81 -2.98 -17.37
CA ARG A 110 0.73 -3.02 -16.39
C ARG A 110 0.62 -4.42 -15.81
N TYR A 111 0.80 -4.54 -14.50
CA TYR A 111 0.64 -5.79 -13.77
C TYR A 111 -0.78 -6.01 -13.25
N ASN A 112 -1.54 -4.93 -13.11
CA ASN A 112 -2.92 -4.97 -12.63
C ASN A 112 -3.91 -4.94 -13.80
N LEU A 113 -5.00 -5.69 -13.65
CA LEU A 113 -6.12 -5.71 -14.59
C LEU A 113 -6.71 -4.31 -14.82
N LYS A 114 -7.09 -4.02 -16.07
CA LYS A 114 -7.76 -2.76 -16.43
C LYS A 114 -9.18 -2.77 -15.86
N LYS A 115 -9.60 -1.65 -15.25
CA LYS A 115 -10.97 -1.50 -14.76
C LYS A 115 -11.95 -1.65 -15.93
N LEU A 116 -12.92 -2.56 -15.78
CA LEU A 116 -13.92 -2.86 -16.80
C LEU A 116 -14.67 -1.58 -17.20
N THR A 117 -14.99 -1.43 -18.48
CA THR A 117 -15.82 -0.32 -18.95
C THR A 117 -17.27 -0.51 -18.53
N TYR A 118 -18.11 0.51 -18.71
CA TYR A 118 -19.54 0.41 -18.39
C TYR A 118 -20.26 -0.60 -19.29
N GLU A 119 -20.04 -0.53 -20.61
CA GLU A 119 -20.62 -1.45 -21.59
C GLU A 119 -20.26 -2.92 -21.31
N GLN A 120 -18.99 -3.19 -21.02
CA GLN A 120 -18.53 -4.53 -20.69
C GLN A 120 -19.13 -5.05 -19.36
N ARG A 121 -19.40 -4.16 -18.38
CA ARG A 121 -20.13 -4.54 -17.16
C ARG A 121 -21.59 -4.88 -17.46
N LYS A 122 -22.24 -4.11 -18.35
CA LYS A 122 -23.64 -4.32 -18.75
C LYS A 122 -23.79 -5.63 -19.52
N ALA A 123 -22.90 -5.90 -20.47
CA ALA A 123 -22.88 -7.16 -21.23
C ALA A 123 -22.76 -8.38 -20.29
N ARG A 124 -21.81 -8.36 -19.35
CA ARG A 124 -21.67 -9.43 -18.35
C ARG A 124 -22.90 -9.61 -17.46
N LEU A 125 -23.61 -8.53 -17.14
CA LEU A 125 -24.86 -8.63 -16.37
C LEU A 125 -25.95 -9.32 -17.18
N VAL A 126 -26.10 -8.97 -18.46
CA VAL A 126 -27.05 -9.60 -19.38
C VAL A 126 -26.72 -11.07 -19.57
N GLU A 127 -25.45 -11.40 -19.85
CA GLU A 127 -24.99 -12.79 -19.96
C GLU A 127 -25.31 -13.60 -18.69
N ARG A 128 -25.06 -13.02 -17.51
CA ARG A 128 -25.35 -13.68 -16.23
C ARG A 128 -26.86 -13.89 -16.00
N LEU A 129 -27.70 -12.93 -16.37
CA LEU A 129 -29.15 -13.05 -16.25
C LEU A 129 -29.70 -14.10 -17.22
N ASN A 130 -29.23 -14.08 -18.46
CA ASN A 130 -29.64 -15.07 -19.46
C ASN A 130 -29.24 -16.48 -19.02
N ALA A 131 -28.01 -16.65 -18.50
CA ALA A 131 -27.56 -17.93 -17.96
C ALA A 131 -28.39 -18.39 -16.75
N LEU A 132 -28.79 -17.46 -15.87
CA LEU A 132 -29.64 -17.78 -14.73
C LEU A 132 -31.05 -18.20 -15.17
N ASN A 133 -31.63 -17.49 -16.13
CA ASN A 133 -32.95 -17.80 -16.67
C ASN A 133 -32.93 -19.14 -17.43
N SER A 134 -31.88 -19.42 -18.20
CA SER A 134 -31.73 -20.73 -18.86
C SER A 134 -31.50 -21.87 -17.88
N SER A 135 -30.87 -21.61 -16.73
CA SER A 135 -30.71 -22.63 -15.68
C SER A 135 -31.97 -22.86 -14.85
N ALA A 136 -32.88 -21.87 -14.79
CA ALA A 136 -34.12 -21.96 -14.02
C ALA A 136 -35.29 -22.52 -14.85
N GLY A 137 -35.20 -22.53 -16.19
CA GLY A 137 -36.19 -23.10 -17.10
C GLY A 137 -35.94 -24.57 -17.47
N ALA A 138 -35.09 -25.28 -16.74
CA ALA A 138 -34.84 -26.71 -16.96
C ALA A 138 -35.64 -27.63 -16.01
N ASP A 139 -36.58 -27.06 -15.24
CA ASP A 139 -37.41 -27.76 -14.25
C ASP A 139 -38.93 -27.74 -14.61
N ASP A 140 -39.34 -27.31 -15.80
CA ASP A 140 -40.76 -27.08 -16.15
C ASP A 140 -41.14 -27.53 -17.58
N ASP A 141 -40.48 -28.57 -18.12
CA ASP A 141 -40.89 -29.25 -19.37
C ASP A 141 -41.19 -30.74 -19.09
N ASP A 142 -42.26 -31.02 -18.35
CA ASP A 142 -42.99 -32.29 -18.44
C ASP A 142 -44.50 -32.00 -18.25
N GLU A 143 -45.30 -32.44 -19.22
CA GLU A 143 -46.78 -32.44 -19.30
C GLU A 143 -47.47 -31.25 -20.00
N GLU A 144 -47.31 -31.16 -21.33
CA GLU A 144 -48.48 -31.03 -22.22
C GLU A 144 -48.55 -32.28 -23.11
N GLU A 145 -49.18 -33.35 -22.60
CA GLU A 145 -49.77 -34.38 -23.46
C GLU A 145 -51.19 -33.92 -23.80
N ASP A 146 -51.38 -33.61 -25.08
CA ASP A 146 -52.67 -33.60 -25.77
C ASP A 146 -53.48 -34.83 -25.34
N ASP A 147 -54.69 -34.65 -24.81
CA ASP A 147 -55.74 -35.65 -24.89
C ASP A 147 -57.11 -34.97 -25.06
N GLU A 148 -57.84 -35.51 -26.04
CA GLU A 148 -59.11 -35.12 -26.67
C GLU A 148 -60.34 -35.04 -25.75
#